data_AF-A0A1F3MUU6-F1
#
_entry.id   AF-A0A1F3MUU6-F1
#
_cell.length_a   1.000
_cell.length_b   1.000
_cell.length_c   1.000
_cell.angle_alpha   90.00
_cell.angle_beta   90.00
_cell.angle_gamma   90.00
#
_symmetry.space_group_name_H-M   'P 1'
#
loop_
_entity.id
_entity.type
_entity.pdbx_description
1 polymer ?
#
loop_
_entity_poly.entity_id
_entity_poly.type
_entity_poly.pdbx_seq_one_letter_code
_entity_poly.pdbx_strand_id
1 'polypeptide(L)'
;MHFKSKIAIFLVFLGILLAPMIQRNTGLFPVRELRGQGDPPAYPVFSLRSWFSAEFQEKYTTATEQHIGFRQVLIRMKNQADYMLFRKANASGVVVGRRNYLFESDYIRSYTGRDYLGDYYWEQKFSRLARVTDTLQKLGIQLAIVLEPGKATYCPEFIPGRFARYQGESTNYSAIKEKATGRNIPLLDLNALFATSRATAPFPLFPKGGIHWSAGGMAIAADTILAFIDGNLGIPVPDLVIDRIERTDSLKETDNDLVEIMNLACKPVHLRMAYPSWYFEAPDSLKRPRVLAISDSFFFNFLNAKIPADAFANEAFWYYNQTVYPETWTVPKDTGSLNIRETVESMDLILIMVTERFYHRFDWDFTDVLYRLYFPDAAKEYRYDFMRNIVRNYIWFDDIQRQSDYSSIPLETKLLANADYLLWEADQAGKIPHDIDFYRVNIMKDPTWMKQIRGKAVINGITVDEQILRDALWLLNNQNQ
;
A
#
# COMPACT_ATOMS: atom_id res chain seq x y z
N MET A 1 56.45 36.95 5.09
CA MET A 1 54.98 36.74 4.92
C MET A 1 54.56 35.27 4.98
N HIS A 2 55.31 34.32 4.40
CA HIS A 2 54.90 32.90 4.32
C HIS A 2 54.78 32.09 5.63
N PHE A 3 55.45 32.48 6.72
CA PHE A 3 55.34 31.76 7.99
C PHE A 3 54.00 32.02 8.70
N LYS A 4 53.54 33.28 8.69
CA LYS A 4 52.25 33.67 9.27
C LYS A 4 51.07 33.05 8.52
N SER A 5 51.18 32.88 7.19
CA SER A 5 50.14 32.21 6.39
C SER A 5 50.05 30.70 6.67
N LYS A 6 51.17 30.01 6.92
CA LYS A 6 51.16 28.58 7.29
C LYS A 6 50.48 28.33 8.65
N ILE A 7 50.78 29.18 9.64
CA ILE A 7 50.15 29.09 10.97
C ILE A 7 48.65 29.36 10.87
N ALA A 8 48.23 30.37 10.10
CA ALA A 8 46.81 30.66 9.91
C ALA A 8 46.06 29.47 9.28
N ILE A 9 46.63 28.85 8.23
CA ILE A 9 46.04 27.66 7.60
C ILE A 9 45.95 26.49 8.59
N PHE A 10 47.01 26.27 9.38
CA PHE A 10 47.03 25.22 10.41
C PHE A 10 45.94 25.44 11.47
N LEU A 11 45.79 26.67 11.98
CA LEU A 11 44.77 26.99 12.98
C LEU A 11 43.35 26.84 12.42
N VAL A 12 43.11 27.22 11.17
CA VAL A 12 41.82 27.00 10.49
C VAL A 12 41.54 25.51 10.36
N PHE A 13 42.52 24.73 9.91
CA PHE A 13 42.37 23.28 9.77
C PHE A 13 42.10 22.60 11.11
N LEU A 14 42.85 22.96 12.16
CA LEU A 14 42.62 22.47 13.52
C LEU A 14 41.23 22.87 14.02
N GLY A 15 40.78 24.10 13.75
CA GLY A 15 39.43 24.56 14.06
C GLY A 15 38.35 23.71 13.40
N ILE A 16 38.52 23.39 12.11
CA ILE A 16 37.59 22.51 11.37
C ILE A 16 37.56 21.10 11.98
N LEU A 17 38.71 20.54 12.33
CA LEU A 17 38.79 19.21 12.94
C LEU A 17 38.13 19.16 14.32
N LEU A 18 38.25 20.22 15.12
CA LEU A 18 37.65 20.30 16.45
C LEU A 18 36.18 20.73 16.42
N ALA A 19 35.70 21.29 15.31
CA ALA A 19 34.34 21.83 15.20
C ALA A 19 33.23 20.81 15.53
N PRO A 20 33.27 19.53 15.08
CA PRO A 20 32.26 18.54 15.47
C PRO A 20 32.22 18.27 16.97
N MET A 21 33.37 18.25 17.63
CA MET A 21 33.45 18.04 19.08
C MET A 21 32.93 19.25 19.84
N ILE A 22 33.33 20.46 19.44
CA ILE A 22 32.85 21.71 20.05
C ILE A 22 31.33 21.79 19.90
N GLN A 23 30.81 21.57 18.69
CA GLN A 23 29.38 21.62 18.42
C GLN A 23 28.60 20.56 19.22
N ARG A 24 29.12 19.34 19.35
CA ARG A 24 28.49 18.29 20.17
C ARG A 24 28.33 18.73 21.63
N ASN A 25 29.36 19.33 22.22
CA ASN A 25 29.36 19.68 23.65
C ASN A 25 28.66 21.00 23.97
N THR A 26 28.65 21.95 23.03
CA THR A 26 28.13 23.31 23.27
C THR A 26 26.76 23.56 22.64
N GLY A 27 26.41 22.82 21.59
CA GLY A 27 25.18 23.09 20.82
C GLY A 27 25.15 24.50 20.21
N LEU A 28 26.30 25.15 20.02
CA LEU A 28 26.41 26.57 19.69
C LEU A 28 25.62 26.95 18.43
N PHE A 29 25.58 26.06 17.44
CA PHE A 29 24.82 26.26 16.21
C PHE A 29 23.54 25.41 16.21
N PRO A 30 22.36 26.01 15.98
CA PRO A 30 21.15 25.23 15.81
C PRO A 30 21.22 24.41 14.52
N VAL A 31 21.02 23.09 14.62
CA VAL A 31 21.01 22.19 13.47
C VAL A 31 19.67 21.49 13.39
N ARG A 32 18.99 21.63 12.25
CA ARG A 32 17.71 20.96 12.01
C ARG A 32 17.87 19.44 11.99
N GLU A 33 16.95 18.73 12.63
CA GLU A 33 16.90 17.26 12.64
C GLU A 33 16.62 16.67 11.27
N LEU A 34 17.10 15.44 11.04
CA LEU A 34 16.83 14.70 9.81
C LEU A 34 15.43 14.10 9.87
N ARG A 35 14.66 14.23 8.79
CA ARG A 35 13.35 13.57 8.70
C ARG A 35 13.53 12.09 8.38
N GLY A 36 12.71 11.25 9.00
CA GLY A 36 12.77 9.79 8.85
C GLY A 36 13.91 9.12 9.65
N GLN A 37 14.63 9.86 10.49
CA GLN A 37 15.57 9.29 11.46
C GLN A 37 14.86 9.18 12.81
N GLY A 38 14.96 8.02 13.47
CA GLY A 38 14.51 7.87 14.86
C GLY A 38 15.44 8.59 15.84
N ASP A 39 15.05 8.59 17.13
CA ASP A 39 15.85 9.20 18.18
C ASP A 39 17.24 8.56 18.26
N PRO A 40 18.30 9.37 18.43
CA PRO A 40 19.64 8.83 18.59
C PRO A 40 19.72 8.00 19.88
N PRO A 41 20.41 6.85 19.86
CA PRO A 41 20.48 5.96 21.01
C PRO A 41 21.21 6.64 22.17
N ALA A 42 20.66 6.52 23.38
CA ALA A 42 21.32 7.01 24.59
C ALA A 42 22.68 6.32 24.81
N TYR A 43 23.60 7.03 25.48
CA TYR A 43 24.87 6.42 25.88
C TYR A 43 24.63 5.28 26.88
N PRO A 44 25.31 4.12 26.71
CA PRO A 44 25.14 2.99 27.60
C PRO A 44 25.71 3.30 29.00
N VAL A 45 25.10 2.71 30.03
CA VAL A 45 25.65 2.73 31.38
C VAL A 45 26.79 1.72 31.46
N PHE A 46 27.91 2.13 32.05
CA PHE A 46 29.07 1.25 32.22
C PHE A 46 28.78 0.14 33.24
N SER A 47 29.13 -1.09 32.89
CA SER A 47 29.23 -2.21 33.82
C SER A 47 30.38 -3.13 33.41
N LEU A 48 30.96 -3.85 34.37
CA LEU A 48 31.99 -4.84 34.08
C LEU A 48 31.47 -5.93 33.14
N ARG A 49 30.20 -6.36 33.31
CA ARG A 49 29.55 -7.35 32.44
C ARG A 49 29.50 -6.87 30.99
N SER A 50 28.97 -5.66 30.76
CA SER A 50 28.84 -5.08 29.41
C SER A 50 30.20 -4.72 28.78
N TRP A 51 31.21 -4.46 29.60
CA TRP A 51 32.58 -4.22 29.14
C TRP A 51 33.23 -5.49 28.60
N PHE A 52 33.12 -6.60 29.34
CA PHE A 52 33.70 -7.89 28.92
C PHE A 52 32.87 -8.60 27.84
N SER A 53 31.59 -8.27 27.67
CA SER A 53 30.75 -8.76 26.55
C SER A 53 30.86 -7.92 25.27
N ALA A 54 31.67 -6.85 25.26
CA ALA A 54 31.79 -5.85 24.19
C ALA A 54 30.54 -4.98 23.91
N GLU A 55 29.43 -5.23 24.62
CA GLU A 55 28.16 -4.53 24.43
C GLU A 55 28.27 -3.03 24.75
N PHE A 56 29.05 -2.65 25.76
CA PHE A 56 29.26 -1.25 26.11
C PHE A 56 29.95 -0.50 24.97
N GLN A 57 31.00 -1.09 24.40
CA GLN A 57 31.80 -0.51 23.33
C GLN A 57 30.97 -0.36 22.05
N GLU A 58 30.18 -1.37 21.70
CA GLU A 58 29.29 -1.33 20.52
C GLU A 58 28.23 -0.23 20.66
N LYS A 59 27.52 -0.21 21.79
CA LYS A 59 26.48 0.81 22.06
C LYS A 59 27.07 2.22 22.18
N TYR A 60 28.21 2.37 22.85
CA TYR A 60 28.87 3.66 23.02
C TYR A 60 29.39 4.20 21.68
N THR A 61 29.93 3.33 20.82
CA THR A 61 30.36 3.69 19.46
C THR A 61 29.17 4.17 18.65
N THR A 62 28.09 3.39 18.62
CA THR A 62 26.85 3.75 17.91
C THR A 62 26.28 5.08 18.40
N ALA A 63 26.19 5.27 19.72
CA ALA A 63 25.75 6.54 20.30
C ALA A 63 26.69 7.69 19.91
N THR A 64 28.01 7.50 19.98
CA THR A 64 28.98 8.52 19.57
C THR A 64 28.83 8.91 18.11
N GLU A 65 28.69 7.94 17.21
CA GLU A 65 28.48 8.18 15.77
C GLU A 65 27.21 8.98 15.48
N GLN A 66 26.14 8.75 16.23
CA GLN A 66 24.89 9.49 16.04
C GLN A 66 24.89 10.88 16.69
N HIS A 67 25.76 11.12 17.66
CA HIS A 67 25.92 12.40 18.36
C HIS A 67 27.10 13.26 17.86
N ILE A 68 27.73 12.90 16.73
CA ILE A 68 28.78 13.74 16.12
C ILE A 68 28.19 15.13 15.79
N GLY A 69 28.86 16.20 16.24
CA GLY A 69 28.43 17.57 15.92
C GLY A 69 28.44 17.82 14.42
N PHE A 70 27.44 18.55 13.93
CA PHE A 70 27.19 18.78 12.50
C PHE A 70 26.89 17.54 11.65
N ARG A 71 26.69 16.34 12.24
CA ARG A 71 26.34 15.13 11.49
C ARG A 71 25.19 15.36 10.51
N GLN A 72 24.11 16.02 10.94
CA GLN A 72 22.96 16.27 10.07
C GLN A 72 23.32 17.23 8.92
N VAL A 73 24.23 18.18 9.12
CA VAL A 73 24.71 19.07 8.05
C VAL A 73 25.52 18.28 7.03
N LEU A 74 26.46 17.45 7.48
CA LEU A 74 27.29 16.61 6.61
C LEU A 74 26.44 15.63 5.79
N ILE A 75 25.42 15.03 6.40
CA ILE A 75 24.47 14.16 5.69
C ILE A 75 23.72 14.93 4.60
N ARG A 76 23.20 16.13 4.90
CA ARG A 76 22.51 16.95 3.90
C ARG A 76 23.43 17.37 2.74
N MET A 77 24.68 17.70 3.02
CA MET A 77 25.68 18.05 2.00
C MET A 77 26.00 16.85 1.11
N LYS A 78 26.20 15.66 1.70
CA LYS A 78 26.37 14.41 0.94
C LYS A 78 25.15 14.11 0.08
N ASN A 79 23.95 14.19 0.65
CA ASN A 79 22.69 13.96 -0.07
C ASN A 79 22.50 14.96 -1.21
N GLN A 80 22.86 16.23 -1.00
CA GLN A 80 22.85 17.26 -2.03
C GLN A 80 23.81 16.94 -3.18
N ALA A 81 25.04 16.54 -2.86
CA ALA A 81 26.03 16.15 -3.87
C ALA A 81 25.56 14.93 -4.67
N ASP A 82 25.08 13.88 -4.00
CA ASP A 82 24.55 12.68 -4.65
C ASP A 82 23.34 12.98 -5.56
N TYR A 83 22.46 13.87 -5.10
CA TYR A 83 21.31 14.32 -5.88
C TYR A 83 21.73 15.09 -7.14
N MET A 84 22.64 16.07 -7.01
CA MET A 84 23.06 16.92 -8.13
C MET A 84 23.92 16.19 -9.15
N LEU A 85 24.88 15.38 -8.69
CA LEU A 85 25.87 14.73 -9.57
C LEU A 85 25.33 13.44 -10.18
N PHE A 86 24.54 12.67 -9.42
CA PHE A 86 24.16 11.31 -9.81
C PHE A 86 22.65 11.09 -9.92
N ARG A 87 21.82 12.13 -9.67
CA ARG A 87 20.36 11.99 -9.58
C ARG A 87 19.97 10.85 -8.61
N LYS A 88 20.64 10.79 -7.47
CA LYS A 88 20.44 9.76 -6.45
C LYS A 88 19.81 10.38 -5.20
N ALA A 89 18.69 9.82 -4.77
CA ALA A 89 18.11 10.09 -3.46
C ALA A 89 18.69 9.12 -2.44
N ASN A 90 19.19 9.60 -1.31
CA ASN A 90 19.58 8.76 -0.17
C ASN A 90 18.39 8.62 0.80
N ALA A 91 17.24 8.24 0.26
CA ALA A 91 16.03 7.92 0.99
C ALA A 91 15.50 6.60 0.42
N SER A 92 15.17 5.65 1.29
CA SER A 92 14.77 4.31 0.88
C SER A 92 13.55 4.36 -0.05
N GLY A 93 13.58 3.61 -1.14
CA GLY A 93 12.51 3.57 -2.13
C GLY A 93 12.39 4.80 -3.04
N VAL A 94 13.03 5.94 -2.75
CA VAL A 94 12.88 7.16 -3.55
C VAL A 94 13.68 7.08 -4.85
N VAL A 95 12.99 7.27 -5.97
CA VAL A 95 13.56 7.32 -7.32
C VAL A 95 13.49 8.74 -7.86
N VAL A 96 14.66 9.31 -8.19
CA VAL A 96 14.75 10.59 -8.89
C VAL A 96 14.50 10.37 -10.38
N GLY A 97 13.34 10.82 -10.84
CA GLY A 97 12.90 10.80 -12.22
C GLY A 97 13.50 11.90 -13.09
N ARG A 98 13.08 11.92 -14.36
CA ARG A 98 13.40 13.00 -15.30
C ARG A 98 12.72 14.29 -14.83
N ARG A 99 13.33 15.43 -15.15
CA ARG A 99 12.84 16.77 -14.76
C ARG A 99 12.52 16.93 -13.26
N ASN A 100 13.26 16.18 -12.42
CA ASN A 100 13.17 16.19 -10.95
C ASN A 100 11.83 15.76 -10.37
N TYR A 101 11.04 14.98 -11.11
CA TYR A 101 9.91 14.27 -10.51
C TYR A 101 10.45 13.18 -9.59
N LEU A 102 9.92 13.11 -8.36
CA LEU A 102 10.23 12.04 -7.44
C LEU A 102 9.15 10.97 -7.50
N PHE A 103 9.56 9.71 -7.41
CA PHE A 103 8.68 8.55 -7.35
C PHE A 103 9.13 7.67 -6.19
N GLU A 104 8.27 6.75 -5.79
CA GLU A 104 8.69 5.58 -5.01
C GLU A 104 8.80 4.37 -5.93
N SER A 105 9.77 3.50 -5.68
CA SER A 105 10.05 2.31 -6.48
C SER A 105 8.85 1.38 -6.61
N ASP A 106 8.01 1.31 -5.58
CA ASP A 106 6.88 0.39 -5.54
C ASP A 106 5.74 0.82 -6.48
N TYR A 107 5.50 2.13 -6.64
CA TYR A 107 4.55 2.64 -7.64
C TYR A 107 5.04 2.31 -9.06
N ILE A 108 6.35 2.48 -9.33
CA ILE A 108 6.94 2.10 -10.62
C ILE A 108 6.83 0.58 -10.85
N ARG A 109 7.06 -0.23 -9.81
CA ARG A 109 6.95 -1.69 -9.86
C ARG A 109 5.53 -2.12 -10.24
N SER A 110 4.52 -1.56 -9.60
CA SER A 110 3.11 -1.80 -9.90
C SER A 110 2.72 -1.33 -11.30
N TYR A 111 3.14 -0.11 -11.69
CA TYR A 111 2.93 0.41 -13.05
C TYR A 111 3.53 -0.49 -14.13
N THR A 112 4.70 -1.07 -13.86
CA THR A 112 5.38 -1.99 -14.78
C THR A 112 4.86 -3.43 -14.70
N GLY A 113 3.99 -3.77 -13.76
CA GLY A 113 3.48 -5.15 -13.60
C GLY A 113 4.48 -6.14 -13.00
N ARG A 114 5.63 -5.67 -12.51
CA ARG A 114 6.67 -6.55 -11.95
C ARG A 114 6.24 -7.25 -10.65
N ASP A 115 5.25 -6.70 -9.96
CA ASP A 115 4.63 -7.29 -8.78
C ASP A 115 3.33 -8.06 -9.09
N TYR A 116 3.08 -8.42 -10.36
CA TYR A 116 1.85 -9.12 -10.73
C TYR A 116 1.74 -10.48 -10.03
N LEU A 117 0.67 -10.65 -9.25
CA LEU A 117 0.48 -11.85 -8.45
C LEU A 117 0.03 -13.07 -9.26
N GLY A 118 -0.47 -12.87 -10.47
CA GLY A 118 -0.97 -13.95 -11.32
C GLY A 118 -2.49 -14.10 -11.36
N ASP A 119 -2.97 -14.71 -12.43
CA ASP A 119 -4.40 -14.89 -12.68
C ASP A 119 -5.05 -15.80 -11.62
N TYR A 120 -4.32 -16.82 -11.14
CA TYR A 120 -4.81 -17.72 -10.10
C TYR A 120 -5.17 -16.97 -8.82
N TYR A 121 -4.28 -16.08 -8.35
CA TYR A 121 -4.50 -15.32 -7.13
C TYR A 121 -5.73 -14.43 -7.26
N TRP A 122 -5.81 -13.68 -8.36
CA TRP A 122 -6.89 -12.71 -8.58
C TRP A 122 -8.24 -13.37 -8.79
N GLU A 123 -8.28 -14.53 -9.45
CA GLU A 123 -9.51 -15.31 -9.60
C GLU A 123 -10.05 -15.78 -8.24
N GLN A 124 -9.20 -16.31 -7.36
CA GLN A 124 -9.61 -16.73 -6.01
C GLN A 124 -10.05 -15.53 -5.15
N LYS A 125 -9.28 -14.43 -5.16
CA LYS A 125 -9.60 -13.21 -4.40
C LYS A 125 -10.96 -12.64 -4.80
N PHE A 126 -11.21 -12.46 -6.09
CA PHE A 126 -12.44 -11.85 -6.58
C PHE A 126 -13.65 -12.79 -6.53
N SER A 127 -13.43 -14.11 -6.57
CA SER A 127 -14.49 -15.07 -6.25
C SER A 127 -14.98 -14.93 -4.80
N ARG A 128 -14.05 -14.80 -3.83
CA ARG A 128 -14.39 -14.51 -2.43
C ARG A 128 -15.06 -13.15 -2.27
N LEU A 129 -14.53 -12.10 -2.93
CA LEU A 129 -15.09 -10.75 -2.86
C LEU A 129 -16.51 -10.68 -3.41
N ALA A 130 -16.82 -11.35 -4.53
CA ALA A 130 -18.17 -11.40 -5.06
C ALA A 130 -19.15 -12.00 -4.04
N ARG A 131 -18.79 -13.13 -3.41
CA ARG A 131 -19.64 -13.75 -2.37
C ARG A 131 -19.85 -12.86 -1.15
N VAL A 132 -18.81 -12.13 -0.74
CA VAL A 132 -18.91 -11.15 0.35
C VAL A 132 -19.81 -9.99 -0.06
N THR A 133 -19.63 -9.45 -1.27
CA THR A 133 -20.43 -8.35 -1.83
C THR A 133 -21.90 -8.73 -1.91
N ASP A 134 -22.22 -9.92 -2.44
CA ASP A 134 -23.59 -10.45 -2.50
C ASP A 134 -24.24 -10.59 -1.11
N THR A 135 -23.44 -10.95 -0.11
CA THR A 135 -23.91 -11.11 1.28
C THR A 135 -24.21 -9.75 1.89
N LEU A 136 -23.28 -8.80 1.75
CA LEU A 136 -23.45 -7.42 2.22
C LEU A 136 -24.65 -6.75 1.55
N GLN A 137 -24.82 -6.94 0.24
CA GLN A 137 -25.96 -6.38 -0.49
C GLN A 137 -27.31 -6.92 0.03
N LYS A 138 -27.39 -8.20 0.38
CA LYS A 138 -28.60 -8.80 1.01
C LYS A 138 -28.88 -8.24 2.41
N LEU A 139 -27.85 -7.74 3.09
CA LEU A 139 -27.96 -7.04 4.37
C LEU A 139 -28.25 -5.54 4.20
N GLY A 140 -28.38 -5.04 2.96
CA GLY A 140 -28.62 -3.64 2.67
C GLY A 140 -27.36 -2.77 2.65
N ILE A 141 -26.18 -3.38 2.60
CA ILE A 141 -24.89 -2.71 2.70
C ILE A 141 -24.23 -2.73 1.32
N GLN A 142 -23.88 -1.56 0.80
CA GLN A 142 -23.15 -1.48 -0.47
C GLN A 142 -21.65 -1.63 -0.23
N LEU A 143 -20.95 -2.27 -1.18
CA LEU A 143 -19.49 -2.32 -1.21
C LEU A 143 -19.01 -1.85 -2.57
N ALA A 144 -18.05 -0.92 -2.58
CA ALA A 144 -17.43 -0.44 -3.80
C ALA A 144 -15.91 -0.35 -3.70
N ILE A 145 -15.24 -0.51 -4.84
CA ILE A 145 -13.80 -0.35 -5.00
C ILE A 145 -13.52 1.04 -5.56
N VAL A 146 -12.53 1.74 -5.01
CA VAL A 146 -11.97 2.96 -5.60
C VAL A 146 -10.49 2.72 -5.89
N LEU A 147 -10.13 2.72 -7.17
CA LEU A 147 -8.73 2.67 -7.59
C LEU A 147 -8.17 4.10 -7.57
N GLU A 148 -7.47 4.43 -6.49
CA GLU A 148 -6.88 5.73 -6.28
C GLU A 148 -5.74 5.99 -7.28
N PRO A 149 -5.51 7.25 -7.68
CA PRO A 149 -4.55 7.54 -8.72
C PRO A 149 -3.11 7.28 -8.27
N GLY A 150 -2.32 6.73 -9.19
CA GLY A 150 -0.91 6.43 -8.98
C GLY A 150 -0.02 7.41 -9.71
N LYS A 151 1.02 7.92 -9.04
CA LYS A 151 1.94 8.89 -9.65
C LYS A 151 2.71 8.29 -10.83
N ALA A 152 3.03 6.99 -10.81
CA ALA A 152 3.73 6.35 -11.93
C ALA A 152 2.83 6.25 -13.17
N THR A 153 1.54 5.89 -12.99
CA THR A 153 0.54 5.96 -14.07
C THR A 153 0.26 7.40 -14.53
N TYR A 154 0.22 8.39 -13.63
CA TYR A 154 -0.06 9.79 -13.98
C TYR A 154 1.10 10.46 -14.72
N CYS A 155 2.36 10.11 -14.40
CA CYS A 155 3.57 10.74 -14.92
C CYS A 155 4.61 9.75 -15.49
N PRO A 156 4.21 8.83 -16.40
CA PRO A 156 5.07 7.73 -16.83
C PRO A 156 6.29 8.20 -17.64
N GLU A 157 6.19 9.33 -18.35
CA GLU A 157 7.29 9.86 -19.16
C GLU A 157 8.45 10.42 -18.32
N PHE A 158 8.22 10.67 -17.03
CA PHE A 158 9.25 11.11 -16.11
C PHE A 158 9.93 9.95 -15.38
N ILE A 159 9.48 8.71 -15.58
CA ILE A 159 10.15 7.53 -15.06
C ILE A 159 11.53 7.36 -15.75
N PRO A 160 12.61 7.09 -15.01
CA PRO A 160 13.91 6.80 -15.60
C PRO A 160 13.85 5.60 -16.55
N GLY A 161 14.51 5.67 -17.71
CA GLY A 161 14.43 4.63 -18.75
C GLY A 161 14.87 3.23 -18.30
N ARG A 162 15.65 3.11 -17.21
CA ARG A 162 16.01 1.81 -16.60
C ARG A 162 14.82 1.03 -16.02
N PHE A 163 13.66 1.69 -15.86
CA PHE A 163 12.42 1.08 -15.41
C PHE A 163 11.38 1.03 -16.54
N ALA A 164 11.82 0.88 -17.79
CA ALA A 164 10.91 0.74 -18.91
C ALA A 164 9.93 -0.42 -18.66
N ARG A 165 8.65 -0.16 -18.93
CA ARG A 165 7.58 -1.16 -18.96
C ARG A 165 7.66 -1.93 -20.27
N TYR A 166 7.54 -3.26 -20.24
CA TYR A 166 7.38 -4.03 -21.47
C TYR A 166 5.91 -4.04 -21.88
N GLN A 167 5.65 -3.89 -23.19
CA GLN A 167 4.29 -3.95 -23.71
C GLN A 167 3.71 -5.36 -23.54
N GLY A 168 2.44 -5.45 -23.11
CA GLY A 168 1.73 -6.72 -22.95
C GLY A 168 1.87 -7.39 -21.57
N GLU A 169 2.61 -6.80 -20.63
CA GLU A 169 2.68 -7.32 -19.26
C GLU A 169 1.36 -7.10 -18.49
N SER A 170 0.82 -8.18 -17.94
CA SER A 170 -0.30 -8.15 -16.99
C SER A 170 0.08 -7.38 -15.73
N THR A 171 -0.87 -6.65 -15.18
CA THR A 171 -0.69 -5.86 -13.95
C THR A 171 -1.76 -6.20 -12.95
N ASN A 172 -1.48 -5.98 -11.67
CA ASN A 172 -2.50 -6.13 -10.63
C ASN A 172 -3.69 -5.19 -10.88
N TYR A 173 -3.40 -3.97 -11.37
CA TYR A 173 -4.41 -2.99 -11.80
C TYR A 173 -5.37 -3.55 -12.86
N SER A 174 -4.85 -4.11 -13.95
CA SER A 174 -5.68 -4.67 -15.02
C SER A 174 -6.51 -5.86 -14.54
N ALA A 175 -5.92 -6.74 -13.72
CA ALA A 175 -6.63 -7.88 -13.16
C ALA A 175 -7.76 -7.44 -12.21
N ILE A 176 -7.53 -6.49 -11.31
CA ILE A 176 -8.56 -5.94 -10.42
C ILE A 176 -9.74 -5.39 -11.25
N LYS A 177 -9.46 -4.57 -12.27
CA LYS A 177 -10.50 -3.99 -13.13
C LYS A 177 -11.31 -5.06 -13.87
N GLU A 178 -10.63 -5.99 -14.51
CA GLU A 178 -11.27 -7.07 -15.25
C GLU A 178 -12.14 -7.93 -14.34
N LYS A 179 -11.60 -8.37 -13.19
CA LYS A 179 -12.28 -9.27 -12.28
C LYS A 179 -13.45 -8.61 -11.55
N ALA A 180 -13.34 -7.32 -11.20
CA ALA A 180 -14.43 -6.54 -10.63
C ALA A 180 -15.57 -6.34 -11.65
N THR A 181 -15.23 -5.89 -12.87
CA THR A 181 -16.20 -5.65 -13.95
C THR A 181 -16.93 -6.93 -14.33
N GLY A 182 -16.19 -8.03 -14.53
CA GLY A 182 -16.77 -9.32 -14.89
C GLY A 182 -17.69 -9.94 -13.82
N ARG A 183 -17.68 -9.40 -12.60
CA ARG A 183 -18.53 -9.82 -11.47
C ARG A 183 -19.53 -8.75 -11.04
N ASN A 184 -19.64 -7.65 -11.78
CA ASN A 184 -20.50 -6.51 -11.44
C ASN A 184 -20.24 -5.92 -10.04
N ILE A 185 -18.99 -5.99 -9.56
CA ILE A 185 -18.61 -5.31 -8.31
C ILE A 185 -18.41 -3.82 -8.63
N PRO A 186 -19.13 -2.89 -7.95
CA PRO A 186 -19.01 -1.47 -8.22
C PRO A 186 -17.56 -0.99 -8.09
N LEU A 187 -17.07 -0.28 -9.11
CA LEU A 187 -15.68 0.18 -9.18
C LEU A 187 -15.61 1.59 -9.77
N LEU A 188 -14.95 2.50 -9.05
CA LEU A 188 -14.56 3.81 -9.52
C LEU A 188 -13.05 3.83 -9.82
N ASP A 189 -12.69 4.18 -11.05
CA ASP A 189 -11.30 4.20 -11.51
C ASP A 189 -10.75 5.63 -11.60
N LEU A 190 -10.35 6.17 -10.45
CA LEU A 190 -9.73 7.49 -10.39
C LEU A 190 -8.34 7.49 -11.03
N ASN A 191 -7.63 6.35 -11.05
CA ASN A 191 -6.34 6.24 -11.71
C ASN A 191 -6.44 6.51 -13.22
N ALA A 192 -7.39 5.88 -13.91
CA ALA A 192 -7.66 6.18 -15.32
C ALA A 192 -8.16 7.61 -15.53
N LEU A 193 -9.04 8.11 -14.65
CA LEU A 193 -9.55 9.48 -14.74
C LEU A 193 -8.41 10.51 -14.66
N PHE A 194 -7.50 10.37 -13.70
CA PHE A 194 -6.38 11.29 -13.53
C PHE A 194 -5.39 11.21 -14.68
N ALA A 195 -5.09 9.99 -15.15
CA ALA A 195 -4.19 9.79 -16.28
C ALA A 195 -4.71 10.48 -17.56
N THR A 196 -6.01 10.39 -17.81
CA THR A 196 -6.65 10.96 -19.01
C THR A 196 -6.91 12.47 -18.87
N SER A 197 -7.19 12.97 -17.67
CA SER A 197 -7.43 14.41 -17.41
C SER A 197 -6.15 15.24 -17.34
N ARG A 198 -4.98 14.61 -17.27
CA ARG A 198 -3.70 15.31 -17.06
C ARG A 198 -3.42 16.44 -18.07
N ALA A 199 -3.74 16.23 -19.34
CA ALA A 199 -3.46 17.22 -20.39
C ALA A 199 -4.39 18.44 -20.31
N THR A 200 -5.58 18.28 -19.73
CA THR A 200 -6.62 19.31 -19.64
C THR A 200 -6.78 19.88 -18.23
N ALA A 201 -6.13 19.28 -17.24
CA ALA A 201 -6.21 19.71 -15.85
C ALA A 201 -5.74 21.18 -15.69
N PRO A 202 -6.52 22.03 -15.00
CA PRO A 202 -6.21 23.46 -14.87
C PRO A 202 -5.00 23.75 -13.96
N PHE A 203 -4.56 22.74 -13.20
CA PHE A 203 -3.40 22.76 -12.32
C PHE A 203 -2.85 21.32 -12.14
N PRO A 204 -1.61 21.14 -11.66
CA PRO A 204 -1.05 19.80 -11.43
C PRO A 204 -1.84 19.02 -10.37
N LEU A 205 -2.29 17.81 -10.74
CA LEU A 205 -3.01 16.90 -9.82
C LEU A 205 -2.07 16.05 -8.97
N PHE A 206 -0.79 15.99 -9.34
CA PHE A 206 0.29 15.46 -8.53
C PHE A 206 1.44 16.47 -8.45
N PRO A 207 2.04 16.65 -7.27
CA PRO A 207 3.24 17.44 -7.10
C PRO A 207 4.46 16.75 -7.71
N LYS A 208 5.52 17.50 -7.99
CA LYS A 208 6.82 16.91 -8.36
C LYS A 208 7.48 16.19 -7.18
N GLY A 209 7.43 16.81 -6.01
CA GLY A 209 8.17 16.41 -4.82
C GLY A 209 7.42 15.51 -3.84
N GLY A 210 6.10 15.36 -3.98
CA GLY A 210 5.27 14.51 -3.12
C GLY A 210 4.83 13.21 -3.79
N ILE A 211 4.53 12.15 -3.04
CA ILE A 211 3.97 10.90 -3.58
C ILE A 211 2.45 10.90 -3.66
N HIS A 212 1.78 11.64 -2.77
CA HIS A 212 0.32 11.81 -2.75
C HIS A 212 -0.18 12.68 -3.91
N TRP A 213 -1.49 12.62 -4.18
CA TRP A 213 -2.15 13.65 -5.00
C TRP A 213 -1.92 15.04 -4.41
N SER A 214 -2.09 16.09 -5.20
CA SER A 214 -2.08 17.46 -4.67
C SER A 214 -3.39 17.75 -3.93
N ALA A 215 -3.43 18.81 -3.11
CA ALA A 215 -4.69 19.26 -2.50
C ALA A 215 -5.81 19.50 -3.53
N GLY A 216 -5.46 20.05 -4.70
CA GLY A 216 -6.38 20.17 -5.83
C GLY A 216 -6.79 18.83 -6.44
N GLY A 217 -5.86 17.87 -6.54
CA GLY A 217 -6.16 16.50 -6.95
C GLY A 217 -7.11 15.81 -5.97
N MET A 218 -6.84 15.91 -4.67
CA MET A 218 -7.69 15.41 -3.60
C MET A 218 -9.12 15.95 -3.72
N ALA A 219 -9.30 17.27 -3.92
CA ALA A 219 -10.65 17.86 -4.04
C ALA A 219 -11.42 17.29 -5.25
N ILE A 220 -10.75 17.12 -6.40
CA ILE A 220 -11.36 16.48 -7.57
C ILE A 220 -11.71 15.02 -7.30
N ALA A 221 -10.84 14.29 -6.61
CA ALA A 221 -11.11 12.90 -6.22
C ALA A 221 -12.31 12.81 -5.27
N ALA A 222 -12.39 13.68 -4.26
CA ALA A 222 -13.48 13.74 -3.30
C ALA A 222 -14.83 14.02 -3.98
N ASP A 223 -14.89 15.07 -4.80
CA ASP A 223 -16.07 15.41 -5.63
C ASP A 223 -16.51 14.21 -6.49
N THR A 224 -15.57 13.58 -7.20
CA THR A 224 -15.86 12.42 -8.06
C THR A 224 -16.36 11.21 -7.25
N ILE A 225 -15.79 10.95 -6.07
CA ILE A 225 -16.21 9.84 -5.20
C ILE A 225 -17.62 10.09 -4.68
N LEU A 226 -17.93 11.31 -4.23
CA LEU A 226 -19.26 11.64 -3.72
C LEU A 226 -20.32 11.54 -4.82
N ALA A 227 -20.03 12.06 -6.02
CA ALA A 227 -20.91 11.90 -7.17
C ALA A 227 -21.11 10.43 -7.57
N PHE A 228 -20.06 9.60 -7.46
CA PHE A 228 -20.18 8.15 -7.68
C PHE A 228 -21.05 7.47 -6.62
N ILE A 229 -20.92 7.85 -5.35
CA ILE A 229 -21.75 7.32 -4.25
C ILE A 229 -23.22 7.68 -4.46
N ASP A 230 -23.52 8.95 -4.75
CA ASP A 230 -24.89 9.41 -4.99
C ASP A 230 -25.49 8.79 -6.27
N GLY A 231 -24.81 8.98 -7.41
CA GLY A 231 -25.34 8.61 -8.71
C GLY A 231 -25.26 7.13 -9.05
N ASN A 232 -24.12 6.47 -8.79
CA ASN A 232 -23.90 5.08 -9.20
C ASN A 232 -24.31 4.06 -8.14
N LEU A 233 -24.18 4.38 -6.85
CA LEU A 233 -24.59 3.50 -5.77
C LEU A 233 -26.00 3.82 -5.25
N GLY A 234 -26.56 4.98 -5.61
CA GLY A 234 -27.89 5.41 -5.16
C GLY A 234 -27.92 5.75 -3.67
N ILE A 235 -26.80 6.16 -3.09
CA ILE A 235 -26.68 6.52 -1.68
C ILE A 235 -26.58 8.04 -1.56
N PRO A 236 -27.62 8.72 -1.08
CA PRO A 236 -27.63 10.18 -0.98
C PRO A 236 -26.47 10.71 -0.13
N VAL A 237 -25.67 11.61 -0.69
CA VAL A 237 -24.59 12.33 0.01
C VAL A 237 -24.64 13.82 -0.34
N PRO A 238 -24.08 14.71 0.51
CA PRO A 238 -23.96 16.13 0.18
C PRO A 238 -23.08 16.37 -1.05
N ASP A 239 -23.39 17.42 -1.80
CA ASP A 239 -22.55 17.91 -2.90
C ASP A 239 -21.34 18.68 -2.35
N LEU A 240 -20.14 18.38 -2.87
CA LEU A 240 -18.93 19.14 -2.54
C LEU A 240 -18.77 20.28 -3.56
N VAL A 241 -18.92 21.52 -3.12
CA VAL A 241 -18.83 22.69 -3.99
C VAL A 241 -17.50 23.40 -3.77
N ILE A 242 -16.67 23.44 -4.82
CA ILE A 242 -15.41 24.21 -4.81
C ILE A 242 -15.75 25.70 -4.92
N ASP A 243 -15.42 26.46 -3.88
CA ASP A 243 -15.68 27.90 -3.78
C ASP A 243 -14.55 28.72 -4.43
N ARG A 244 -13.30 28.48 -3.99
CA ARG A 244 -12.14 29.25 -4.45
C ARG A 244 -10.92 28.36 -4.61
N ILE A 245 -10.05 28.71 -5.56
CA ILE A 245 -8.78 28.02 -5.78
C ILE A 245 -7.62 29.00 -5.58
N GLU A 246 -6.84 28.82 -4.51
CA GLU A 246 -5.60 29.55 -4.29
C GLU A 246 -4.46 28.87 -5.06
N ARG A 247 -3.71 29.62 -5.88
CA ARG A 247 -2.50 29.12 -6.55
C ARG A 247 -1.25 29.75 -5.93
N THR A 248 -0.37 28.94 -5.38
CA THR A 248 0.84 29.44 -4.68
C THR A 248 2.05 28.53 -4.88
N ASP A 249 3.23 29.11 -4.69
CA ASP A 249 4.51 28.39 -4.64
C ASP A 249 4.83 27.91 -3.21
N SER A 250 4.01 28.26 -2.22
CA SER A 250 4.13 27.70 -0.88
C SER A 250 3.47 26.32 -0.83
N LEU A 251 4.27 25.26 -0.96
CA LEU A 251 3.77 23.88 -0.82
C LEU A 251 3.18 23.64 0.57
N LYS A 252 2.00 23.01 0.63
CA LYS A 252 1.31 22.62 1.86
C LYS A 252 1.13 21.09 1.90
N GLU A 253 0.73 20.58 3.06
CA GLU A 253 0.33 19.16 3.23
C GLU A 253 1.43 18.18 2.76
N THR A 254 1.06 17.17 1.98
CA THR A 254 1.93 16.11 1.47
C THR A 254 2.59 16.45 0.13
N ASP A 255 2.43 17.68 -0.39
CA ASP A 255 2.92 18.07 -1.73
C ASP A 255 4.45 17.94 -1.90
N ASN A 256 5.19 17.76 -0.81
CA ASN A 256 6.65 17.68 -0.82
C ASN A 256 7.23 16.57 0.06
N ASP A 257 6.42 15.57 0.43
CA ASP A 257 6.81 14.53 1.41
C ASP A 257 8.09 13.75 1.01
N LEU A 258 8.29 13.40 -0.26
CA LEU A 258 9.50 12.70 -0.71
C LEU A 258 10.74 13.59 -0.63
N VAL A 259 10.62 14.89 -0.95
CA VAL A 259 11.74 15.84 -0.79
C VAL A 259 12.14 15.97 0.68
N GLU A 260 11.17 15.91 1.58
CA GLU A 260 11.39 16.06 3.00
C GLU A 260 12.21 14.91 3.58
N ILE A 261 11.96 13.67 3.17
CA ILE A 261 12.74 12.49 3.59
C ILE A 261 14.11 12.38 2.88
N MET A 262 14.29 13.03 1.73
CA MET A 262 15.60 13.10 1.05
C MET A 262 16.64 13.88 1.85
N ASN A 263 16.22 14.73 2.80
CA ASN A 263 17.10 15.54 3.61
C ASN A 263 18.15 16.28 2.76
N LEU A 264 17.71 17.06 1.78
CA LEU A 264 18.59 17.89 0.95
C LEU A 264 18.97 19.18 1.69
N ALA A 265 20.13 19.74 1.34
CA ALA A 265 20.56 21.05 1.83
C ALA A 265 19.69 22.17 1.22
N CYS A 266 19.42 22.07 -0.08
CA CYS A 266 18.54 22.98 -0.81
C CYS A 266 17.35 22.21 -1.38
N LYS A 267 16.13 22.73 -1.19
CA LYS A 267 14.93 22.13 -1.76
C LYS A 267 14.96 22.26 -3.30
N PRO A 268 14.58 21.22 -4.06
CA PRO A 268 14.49 21.30 -5.50
C PRO A 268 13.34 22.20 -5.95
N VAL A 269 13.43 22.71 -7.16
CA VAL A 269 12.36 23.50 -7.79
C VAL A 269 11.10 22.64 -7.94
N HIS A 270 9.97 23.18 -7.49
CA HIS A 270 8.66 22.56 -7.60
C HIS A 270 7.75 23.33 -8.56
N LEU A 271 6.53 22.84 -8.75
CA LEU A 271 5.50 23.52 -9.52
C LEU A 271 4.71 24.45 -8.59
N ARG A 272 4.08 25.47 -9.17
CA ARG A 272 3.01 26.21 -8.49
C ARG A 272 1.80 25.29 -8.34
N MET A 273 1.29 25.16 -7.12
CA MET A 273 0.22 24.21 -6.78
C MET A 273 -1.10 24.93 -6.49
N ALA A 274 -2.21 24.18 -6.53
CA ALA A 274 -3.55 24.67 -6.28
C ALA A 274 -4.09 24.11 -4.95
N TYR A 275 -4.64 25.01 -4.12
CA TYR A 275 -5.25 24.72 -2.83
C TYR A 275 -6.70 25.23 -2.86
N PRO A 276 -7.66 24.38 -3.20
CA PRO A 276 -9.06 24.74 -3.20
C PRO A 276 -9.58 24.90 -1.77
N SER A 277 -10.56 25.78 -1.60
CA SER A 277 -11.52 25.78 -0.48
C SER A 277 -12.88 25.32 -1.02
N TRP A 278 -13.64 24.62 -0.18
CA TRP A 278 -14.94 24.08 -0.54
C TRP A 278 -15.90 24.20 0.64
N TYR A 279 -17.17 23.97 0.35
CA TYR A 279 -18.23 23.74 1.32
C TYR A 279 -19.11 22.60 0.83
N PHE A 280 -19.97 22.10 1.71
CA PHE A 280 -20.94 21.07 1.37
C PHE A 280 -22.34 21.65 1.28
N GLU A 281 -23.06 21.29 0.22
CA GLU A 281 -24.46 21.65 0.00
C GLU A 281 -25.33 20.40 0.11
N ALA A 282 -26.39 20.48 0.91
CA ALA A 282 -27.35 19.39 1.07
C ALA A 282 -28.70 19.92 1.55
N PRO A 283 -29.82 19.25 1.21
CA PRO A 283 -31.11 19.51 1.84
C PRO A 283 -31.05 19.20 3.35
N ASP A 284 -31.74 19.99 4.18
CA ASP A 284 -31.83 19.79 5.64
C ASP A 284 -32.33 18.39 6.04
N SER A 285 -33.10 17.73 5.16
CA SER A 285 -33.65 16.39 5.40
C SER A 285 -32.69 15.25 5.08
N LEU A 286 -31.51 15.53 4.52
CA LEU A 286 -30.58 14.51 4.07
C LEU A 286 -30.06 13.68 5.26
N LYS A 287 -30.32 12.37 5.22
CA LYS A 287 -29.70 11.41 6.13
C LYS A 287 -28.38 10.96 5.54
N ARG A 288 -27.27 11.42 6.11
CA ARG A 288 -25.93 11.03 5.68
C ARG A 288 -25.69 9.54 5.96
N PRO A 289 -25.04 8.80 5.05
CA PRO A 289 -24.76 7.37 5.24
C PRO A 289 -23.63 7.16 6.26
N ARG A 290 -23.64 5.99 6.90
CA ARG A 290 -22.50 5.47 7.64
C ARG A 290 -21.56 4.76 6.68
N VAL A 291 -20.35 5.28 6.57
CA VAL A 291 -19.33 4.79 5.64
C VAL A 291 -18.16 4.19 6.43
N LEU A 292 -17.67 3.04 5.99
CA LEU A 292 -16.40 2.47 6.41
C LEU A 292 -15.42 2.49 5.23
N ALA A 293 -14.35 3.27 5.36
CA ALA A 293 -13.25 3.26 4.40
C ALA A 293 -12.15 2.27 4.84
N ILE A 294 -11.81 1.33 3.96
CA ILE A 294 -10.62 0.48 4.07
C ILE A 294 -9.61 1.03 3.07
N SER A 295 -8.58 1.72 3.56
CA SER A 295 -7.69 2.49 2.67
C SER A 295 -6.25 2.62 3.19
N ASP A 296 -5.44 3.30 2.39
CA ASP A 296 -4.04 3.64 2.62
C ASP A 296 -3.85 5.10 3.04
N SER A 297 -2.63 5.62 2.89
CA SER A 297 -2.26 6.93 3.39
C SER A 297 -2.99 8.09 2.68
N PHE A 298 -3.59 7.85 1.50
CA PHE A 298 -4.33 8.86 0.76
C PHE A 298 -5.60 9.30 1.50
N PHE A 299 -6.29 8.38 2.19
CA PHE A 299 -7.50 8.71 2.94
C PHE A 299 -7.25 9.66 4.12
N PHE A 300 -6.02 9.73 4.66
CA PHE A 300 -5.68 10.75 5.65
C PHE A 300 -5.84 12.17 5.10
N ASN A 301 -5.66 12.38 3.79
CA ASN A 301 -5.88 13.69 3.20
C ASN A 301 -7.35 14.07 3.32
N PHE A 302 -8.29 13.14 3.08
CA PHE A 302 -9.72 13.38 3.31
C PHE A 302 -10.08 13.61 4.78
N LEU A 303 -9.55 12.80 5.70
CA LEU A 303 -9.79 12.99 7.14
C LEU A 303 -9.28 14.35 7.64
N ASN A 304 -8.05 14.71 7.29
CA ASN A 304 -7.46 15.99 7.68
C ASN A 304 -8.21 17.18 7.07
N ALA A 305 -8.81 16.98 5.90
CA ALA A 305 -9.65 17.93 5.18
C ALA A 305 -11.12 17.95 5.67
N LYS A 306 -11.47 17.13 6.68
CA LYS A 306 -12.82 16.99 7.27
C LYS A 306 -13.91 16.53 6.29
N ILE A 307 -13.53 15.98 5.14
CA ILE A 307 -14.49 15.51 4.13
C ILE A 307 -15.43 14.43 4.70
N PRO A 308 -14.95 13.37 5.38
CA PRO A 308 -15.85 12.37 5.97
C PRO A 308 -16.81 12.93 7.02
N ALA A 309 -16.34 13.85 7.88
CA ALA A 309 -17.16 14.48 8.92
C ALA A 309 -18.33 15.29 8.34
N ASP A 310 -18.10 15.93 7.19
CA ASP A 310 -19.08 16.78 6.53
C ASP A 310 -19.95 16.02 5.50
N ALA A 311 -19.48 14.91 4.95
CA ALA A 311 -20.21 14.13 3.95
C ALA A 311 -21.01 12.95 4.56
N PHE A 312 -20.52 12.35 5.64
CA PHE A 312 -21.05 11.09 6.19
C PHE A 312 -21.55 11.25 7.63
N ALA A 313 -22.22 10.22 8.16
CA ALA A 313 -22.68 10.17 9.56
C ALA A 313 -21.58 9.73 10.54
N ASN A 314 -20.41 9.34 10.04
CA ASN A 314 -19.25 8.86 10.79
C ASN A 314 -17.96 9.09 9.99
N GLU A 315 -16.81 8.85 10.62
CA GLU A 315 -15.48 9.01 10.03
C GLU A 315 -14.70 7.69 10.04
N ALA A 316 -15.38 6.54 9.95
CA ALA A 316 -14.74 5.25 10.18
C ALA A 316 -13.72 4.92 9.07
N PHE A 317 -12.46 4.79 9.47
CA PHE A 317 -11.34 4.51 8.59
C PHE A 317 -10.46 3.41 9.17
N TRP A 318 -10.35 2.29 8.47
CA TRP A 318 -9.40 1.23 8.80
C TRP A 318 -8.18 1.35 7.91
N TYR A 319 -7.13 1.96 8.45
CA TYR A 319 -5.84 2.09 7.78
C TYR A 319 -5.20 0.72 7.64
N TYR A 320 -5.02 0.28 6.38
CA TYR A 320 -4.51 -1.04 6.03
C TYR A 320 -5.28 -2.22 6.66
N ASN A 321 -6.58 -2.05 6.91
CA ASN A 321 -7.40 -3.02 7.64
C ASN A 321 -6.77 -3.45 9.00
N GLN A 322 -5.99 -2.56 9.61
CA GLN A 322 -5.24 -2.87 10.82
C GLN A 322 -5.53 -1.85 11.93
N THR A 323 -5.33 -0.56 11.67
CA THR A 323 -5.48 0.49 12.67
C THR A 323 -6.77 1.26 12.46
N VAL A 324 -7.50 1.51 13.54
CA VAL A 324 -8.86 2.05 13.51
C VAL A 324 -8.84 3.54 13.85
N TYR A 325 -9.19 4.37 12.86
CA TYR A 325 -9.36 5.81 12.99
C TYR A 325 -10.86 6.18 12.94
N PRO A 326 -11.26 7.25 13.65
CA PRO A 326 -10.42 8.20 14.40
C PRO A 326 -9.99 7.75 15.80
N GLU A 327 -10.50 6.63 16.32
CA GLU A 327 -10.35 6.25 17.73
C GLU A 327 -8.89 6.16 18.21
N THR A 328 -7.99 5.68 17.34
CA THR A 328 -6.54 5.58 17.61
C THR A 328 -5.90 6.92 18.01
N TRP A 329 -6.48 8.06 17.64
CA TRP A 329 -5.99 9.38 18.09
C TRP A 329 -6.08 9.57 19.60
N THR A 330 -6.98 8.84 20.27
CA THR A 330 -7.18 8.93 21.73
C THR A 330 -6.61 7.71 22.44
N VAL A 331 -6.94 6.52 21.95
CA VAL A 331 -6.51 5.24 22.53
C VAL A 331 -6.17 4.30 21.37
N PRO A 332 -4.96 3.72 21.32
CA PRO A 332 -4.58 2.78 20.27
C PRO A 332 -5.64 1.70 20.08
N LYS A 333 -6.16 1.57 18.86
CA LYS A 333 -7.25 0.65 18.53
C LYS A 333 -6.98 -0.01 17.18
N ASP A 334 -6.98 -1.33 17.19
CA ASP A 334 -6.75 -2.14 15.99
C ASP A 334 -7.98 -2.98 15.64
N THR A 335 -8.14 -3.36 14.38
CA THR A 335 -9.26 -4.17 13.87
C THR A 335 -9.38 -5.51 14.57
N GLY A 336 -8.25 -6.09 15.01
CA GLY A 336 -8.21 -7.33 15.80
C GLY A 336 -8.86 -7.23 17.18
N SER A 337 -9.13 -6.01 17.68
CA SER A 337 -9.86 -5.77 18.93
C SER A 337 -11.38 -5.61 18.72
N LEU A 338 -11.86 -5.60 17.48
CA LEU A 338 -13.25 -5.35 17.14
C LEU A 338 -14.03 -6.64 16.90
N ASN A 339 -15.34 -6.58 17.12
CA ASN A 339 -16.26 -7.46 16.43
C ASN A 339 -16.43 -6.96 14.98
N ILE A 340 -15.65 -7.55 14.08
CA ILE A 340 -15.59 -7.13 12.67
C ILE A 340 -16.97 -7.27 12.00
N ARG A 341 -17.69 -8.36 12.27
CA ARG A 341 -19.03 -8.59 11.69
C ARG A 341 -19.99 -7.49 12.12
N GLU A 342 -20.14 -7.26 13.43
CA GLU A 342 -21.04 -6.21 13.94
C GLU A 342 -20.68 -4.82 13.43
N THR A 343 -19.38 -4.52 13.32
CA THR A 343 -18.93 -3.21 12.85
C THR A 343 -19.30 -3.00 11.38
N VAL A 344 -19.00 -3.98 10.52
CA VAL A 344 -19.31 -3.96 9.09
C VAL A 344 -20.83 -3.93 8.86
N GLU A 345 -21.60 -4.74 9.60
CA GLU A 345 -23.06 -4.81 9.46
C GLU A 345 -23.80 -3.56 9.93
N SER A 346 -23.12 -2.66 10.65
CA SER A 346 -23.67 -1.37 11.06
C SER A 346 -23.49 -0.26 10.02
N MET A 347 -22.86 -0.53 8.87
CA MET A 347 -22.55 0.47 7.84
C MET A 347 -23.58 0.45 6.72
N ASP A 348 -23.77 1.58 6.04
CA ASP A 348 -24.56 1.66 4.82
C ASP A 348 -23.68 1.41 3.58
N LEU A 349 -22.40 1.80 3.67
CA LEU A 349 -21.42 1.69 2.59
C LEU A 349 -20.03 1.29 3.10
N ILE A 350 -19.38 0.40 2.36
CA ILE A 350 -17.96 0.07 2.54
C ILE A 350 -17.20 0.47 1.28
N LEU A 351 -16.15 1.27 1.45
CA LEU A 351 -15.24 1.69 0.39
C LEU A 351 -13.89 1.01 0.56
N ILE A 352 -13.51 0.17 -0.39
CA ILE A 352 -12.14 -0.34 -0.51
C ILE A 352 -11.39 0.61 -1.43
N MET A 353 -10.57 1.49 -0.85
CA MET A 353 -9.80 2.48 -1.60
C MET A 353 -8.33 2.07 -1.60
N VAL A 354 -7.72 1.97 -2.78
CA VAL A 354 -6.36 1.45 -2.90
C VAL A 354 -5.58 2.19 -3.97
N THR A 355 -4.40 2.67 -3.59
CA THR A 355 -3.45 3.28 -4.53
C THR A 355 -2.62 2.25 -5.28
N GLU A 356 -2.04 2.69 -6.40
CA GLU A 356 -1.21 1.89 -7.29
C GLU A 356 -0.13 1.07 -6.58
N ARG A 357 0.51 1.61 -5.53
CA ARG A 357 1.54 0.90 -4.75
C ARG A 357 1.04 -0.39 -4.09
N PHE A 358 -0.24 -0.45 -3.74
CA PHE A 358 -0.81 -1.51 -2.90
C PHE A 358 -1.74 -2.44 -3.67
N TYR A 359 -1.78 -2.40 -5.00
CA TYR A 359 -2.62 -3.34 -5.75
C TYR A 359 -2.29 -4.81 -5.44
N HIS A 360 -1.02 -5.19 -5.27
CA HIS A 360 -0.67 -6.56 -4.81
C HIS A 360 -1.08 -6.85 -3.35
N ARG A 361 -1.51 -5.84 -2.59
CA ARG A 361 -2.05 -5.95 -1.22
C ARG A 361 -3.50 -5.50 -1.12
N PHE A 362 -4.23 -5.56 -2.23
CA PHE A 362 -5.62 -5.17 -2.34
C PHE A 362 -6.43 -5.57 -1.10
N ASP A 363 -7.09 -4.59 -0.48
CA ASP A 363 -7.94 -4.65 0.71
C ASP A 363 -7.31 -5.13 2.04
N TRP A 364 -6.01 -5.44 2.06
CA TRP A 364 -5.30 -5.87 3.27
C TRP A 364 -5.99 -7.02 4.05
N ASP A 365 -6.43 -8.07 3.33
CA ASP A 365 -7.11 -9.26 3.86
C ASP A 365 -8.57 -9.03 4.29
N PHE A 366 -9.12 -7.82 4.11
CA PHE A 366 -10.49 -7.49 4.55
C PHE A 366 -11.53 -8.46 3.97
N THR A 367 -11.50 -8.70 2.65
CA THR A 367 -12.39 -9.67 2.00
C THR A 367 -12.26 -11.07 2.60
N ASP A 368 -11.03 -11.52 2.85
CA ASP A 368 -10.78 -12.88 3.32
C ASP A 368 -11.21 -13.07 4.78
N VAL A 369 -11.12 -12.02 5.59
CA VAL A 369 -11.68 -11.98 6.94
C VAL A 369 -13.20 -12.11 6.87
N LEU A 370 -13.89 -11.28 6.08
CA LEU A 370 -15.34 -11.35 5.93
C LEU A 370 -15.81 -12.67 5.34
N TYR A 371 -15.08 -13.20 4.35
CA TYR A 371 -15.40 -14.49 3.74
C TYR A 371 -15.38 -15.61 4.78
N ARG A 372 -14.36 -15.65 5.66
CA ARG A 372 -14.31 -16.64 6.76
C ARG A 372 -15.42 -16.44 7.78
N LEU A 373 -15.81 -15.19 8.06
CA LEU A 373 -16.90 -14.89 8.98
C LEU A 373 -18.25 -15.33 8.40
N TYR A 374 -18.54 -15.03 7.13
CA TYR A 374 -19.83 -15.34 6.51
C TYR A 374 -19.96 -16.78 6.03
N PHE A 375 -18.84 -17.43 5.73
CA PHE A 375 -18.81 -18.79 5.19
C PHE A 375 -17.81 -19.69 5.95
N PRO A 376 -18.02 -19.90 7.28
CA PRO A 376 -17.11 -20.71 8.09
C PRO A 376 -17.00 -22.16 7.62
N ASP A 377 -18.07 -22.68 7.02
CA ASP A 377 -18.17 -24.05 6.51
C ASP A 377 -17.77 -24.18 5.03
N ALA A 378 -17.32 -23.09 4.38
CA ALA A 378 -16.86 -23.18 3.01
C ALA A 378 -15.56 -23.99 2.93
N ALA A 379 -15.49 -24.85 1.91
CA ALA A 379 -14.28 -25.59 1.61
C ALA A 379 -13.06 -24.67 1.52
N LYS A 380 -11.98 -25.05 2.21
CA LYS A 380 -10.77 -24.24 2.29
C LYS A 380 -9.95 -24.36 1.03
N GLU A 381 -9.39 -23.23 0.62
CA GLU A 381 -8.54 -23.14 -0.56
C GLU A 381 -7.08 -23.00 -0.12
N TYR A 382 -6.50 -24.09 0.40
CA TYR A 382 -5.22 -24.05 1.11
C TYR A 382 -4.09 -23.44 0.28
N ARG A 383 -3.96 -23.80 -1.01
CA ARG A 383 -2.96 -23.22 -1.90
C ARG A 383 -3.08 -21.70 -1.99
N TYR A 384 -4.31 -21.19 -2.16
CA TYR A 384 -4.58 -19.76 -2.16
C TYR A 384 -4.31 -19.13 -0.78
N ASP A 385 -4.72 -19.79 0.30
CA ASP A 385 -4.52 -19.28 1.66
C ASP A 385 -3.03 -19.16 2.01
N PHE A 386 -2.19 -20.12 1.61
CA PHE A 386 -0.74 -20.05 1.75
C PHE A 386 -0.13 -18.94 0.88
N MET A 387 -0.52 -18.87 -0.40
CA MET A 387 -0.06 -17.81 -1.30
C MET A 387 -0.41 -16.41 -0.75
N ARG A 388 -1.63 -16.23 -0.24
CA ARG A 388 -2.08 -15.00 0.43
C ARG A 388 -1.24 -14.67 1.65
N ASN A 389 -0.92 -15.66 2.50
CA ASN A 389 -0.08 -15.44 3.67
C ASN A 389 1.35 -14.99 3.30
N ILE A 390 1.91 -15.55 2.23
CA ILE A 390 3.20 -15.11 1.66
C ILE A 390 3.12 -13.64 1.24
N VAL A 391 2.12 -13.26 0.43
CA VAL A 391 1.94 -11.89 -0.09
C VAL A 391 1.78 -10.87 1.06
N ARG A 392 1.08 -11.24 2.13
CA ARG A 392 0.89 -10.39 3.31
C ARG A 392 2.19 -10.18 4.10
N ASN A 393 3.05 -11.19 4.18
CA ASN A 393 4.34 -11.06 4.85
C ASN A 393 5.31 -10.26 3.97
N TYR A 394 5.53 -8.98 4.32
CA TYR A 394 6.34 -8.06 3.51
C TYR A 394 7.76 -8.57 3.27
N ILE A 395 8.40 -9.12 4.31
CA ILE A 395 9.79 -9.60 4.21
C ILE A 395 9.85 -10.80 3.26
N TRP A 396 8.89 -11.72 3.38
CA TRP A 396 8.85 -12.91 2.53
C TRP A 396 8.49 -12.57 1.08
N PHE A 397 7.48 -11.72 0.89
CA PHE A 397 7.07 -11.28 -0.45
C PHE A 397 8.19 -10.54 -1.17
N ASP A 398 8.88 -9.59 -0.51
CA ASP A 398 10.01 -8.88 -1.11
C ASP A 398 11.17 -9.83 -1.41
N ASP A 399 11.41 -10.86 -0.59
CA ASP A 399 12.40 -11.87 -0.90
C ASP A 399 12.06 -12.67 -2.16
N ILE A 400 10.82 -13.17 -2.27
CA ILE A 400 10.36 -13.89 -3.47
C ILE A 400 10.40 -12.99 -4.70
N GLN A 401 10.03 -11.72 -4.57
CA GLN A 401 10.14 -10.74 -5.64
C GLN A 401 11.58 -10.57 -6.12
N ARG A 402 12.54 -10.38 -5.19
CA ARG A 402 13.96 -10.27 -5.55
C ARG A 402 14.47 -11.53 -6.25
N GLN A 403 14.03 -12.70 -5.81
CA GLN A 403 14.35 -13.95 -6.49
C GLN A 403 13.74 -13.99 -7.90
N SER A 404 12.50 -13.53 -8.07
CA SER A 404 11.80 -13.43 -9.36
C SER A 404 12.59 -12.57 -10.34
N ASP A 405 12.97 -11.37 -9.88
CA ASP A 405 13.75 -10.40 -10.65
C ASP A 405 15.13 -10.95 -11.04
N TYR A 406 15.80 -11.68 -10.14
CA TYR A 406 17.12 -12.27 -10.40
C TYR A 406 17.08 -13.45 -11.38
N SER A 407 16.10 -14.35 -11.25
CA SER A 407 16.04 -15.57 -12.07
C SER A 407 15.23 -15.39 -13.36
N SER A 408 14.66 -14.22 -13.62
CA SER A 408 13.72 -13.97 -14.74
C SER A 408 12.55 -14.97 -14.81
N ILE A 409 12.12 -15.50 -13.65
CA ILE A 409 10.94 -16.39 -13.56
C ILE A 409 9.77 -15.51 -13.11
N PRO A 410 8.56 -15.64 -13.71
CA PRO A 410 7.39 -14.88 -13.28
C PRO A 410 7.10 -15.00 -11.79
N LEU A 411 6.66 -13.90 -11.17
CA LEU A 411 6.39 -13.84 -9.74
C LEU A 411 5.32 -14.87 -9.32
N GLU A 412 4.24 -14.98 -10.10
CA GLU A 412 3.20 -16.00 -9.91
C GLU A 412 3.79 -17.40 -9.78
N THR A 413 4.69 -17.80 -10.68
CA THR A 413 5.30 -19.13 -10.66
C THR A 413 6.06 -19.39 -9.36
N LYS A 414 6.80 -18.39 -8.85
CA LYS A 414 7.51 -18.54 -7.56
C LYS A 414 6.55 -18.56 -6.38
N LEU A 415 5.53 -17.72 -6.38
CA LEU A 415 4.51 -17.70 -5.33
C LEU A 415 3.77 -19.03 -5.25
N LEU A 416 3.36 -19.58 -6.40
CA LEU A 416 2.70 -20.88 -6.48
C LEU A 416 3.61 -22.00 -6.00
N ALA A 417 4.88 -22.03 -6.42
CA ALA A 417 5.84 -23.04 -5.97
C ALA A 417 6.05 -23.00 -4.44
N ASN A 418 6.12 -21.81 -3.83
CA ASN A 418 6.22 -21.67 -2.38
C ASN A 418 4.92 -22.10 -1.69
N ALA A 419 3.76 -21.74 -2.23
CA ALA A 419 2.47 -22.17 -1.68
C ALA A 419 2.28 -23.69 -1.76
N ASP A 420 2.73 -24.32 -2.85
CA ASP A 420 2.68 -25.77 -3.06
C ASP A 420 3.62 -26.50 -2.08
N TYR A 421 4.80 -25.94 -1.81
CA TYR A 421 5.71 -26.48 -0.79
C TYR A 421 5.10 -26.42 0.62
N LEU A 422 4.48 -25.29 0.99
CA LEU A 422 3.82 -25.14 2.30
C LEU A 422 2.62 -26.07 2.44
N LEU A 423 1.87 -26.25 1.35
CA LEU A 423 0.76 -27.20 1.31
C LEU A 423 1.28 -28.63 1.54
N TRP A 424 2.34 -29.02 0.83
CA TRP A 424 2.98 -30.32 1.03
C TRP A 424 3.49 -30.50 2.47
N GLU A 425 4.18 -29.51 3.04
CA GLU A 425 4.69 -29.57 4.41
C GLU A 425 3.55 -29.70 5.44
N ALA A 426 2.47 -28.92 5.27
CA ALA A 426 1.29 -29.00 6.13
C ALA A 426 0.59 -30.36 6.01
N ASP A 427 0.55 -30.93 4.81
CA ASP A 427 0.00 -32.25 4.55
C ASP A 427 0.81 -33.36 5.23
N GLN A 428 2.13 -33.34 5.09
CA GLN A 428 3.02 -34.28 5.80
C GLN A 428 2.91 -34.16 7.33
N ALA A 429 2.56 -32.98 7.83
CA ALA A 429 2.32 -32.74 9.25
C ALA A 429 0.90 -33.11 9.72
N GLY A 430 0.05 -33.67 8.85
CA GLY A 430 -1.34 -34.04 9.17
C GLY A 430 -2.26 -32.85 9.44
N LYS A 431 -1.89 -31.65 8.96
CA LYS A 431 -2.67 -30.41 9.16
C LYS A 431 -3.69 -30.16 8.05
N ILE A 432 -3.63 -30.92 6.96
CA ILE A 432 -4.60 -30.88 5.88
C ILE A 432 -5.64 -31.97 6.11
N PRO A 433 -6.90 -31.62 6.41
CA PRO A 433 -7.97 -32.60 6.45
C PRO A 433 -8.24 -33.09 5.04
N HIS A 434 -7.96 -34.36 4.78
CA HIS A 434 -8.38 -35.05 3.56
C HIS A 434 -9.85 -35.44 3.67
N ASP A 435 -10.71 -34.46 3.88
CA ASP A 435 -12.16 -34.64 3.94
C ASP A 435 -12.79 -34.60 2.53
N ILE A 436 -14.09 -34.84 2.47
CA ILE A 436 -14.83 -34.86 1.20
C ILE A 436 -14.72 -33.53 0.45
N ASP A 437 -14.70 -32.41 1.16
CA ASP A 437 -14.69 -31.08 0.55
C ASP A 437 -13.31 -30.73 -0.02
N PHE A 438 -12.23 -31.16 0.63
CA PHE A 438 -10.88 -31.11 0.06
C PHE A 438 -10.82 -31.78 -1.32
N TYR A 439 -11.35 -33.00 -1.43
CA TYR A 439 -11.36 -33.71 -2.71
C TYR A 439 -12.27 -33.07 -3.76
N ARG A 440 -13.46 -32.61 -3.36
CA ARG A 440 -14.37 -31.91 -4.27
C ARG A 440 -13.72 -30.68 -4.88
N VAL A 441 -13.05 -29.86 -4.06
CA VAL A 441 -12.32 -28.67 -4.52
C VAL A 441 -11.21 -29.03 -5.50
N ASN A 442 -10.39 -30.04 -5.19
CA ASN A 442 -9.31 -30.46 -6.06
C ASN A 442 -9.80 -31.00 -7.41
N ILE A 443 -10.90 -31.78 -7.41
CA ILE A 443 -11.55 -32.27 -8.64
C ILE A 443 -12.02 -31.10 -9.50
N MET A 444 -12.73 -30.13 -8.90
CA MET A 444 -13.31 -28.99 -9.62
C MET A 444 -12.25 -28.10 -10.28
N LYS A 445 -11.02 -28.12 -9.76
CA LYS A 445 -9.93 -27.25 -10.21
C LYS A 445 -9.06 -27.83 -11.30
N ASP A 446 -9.02 -29.15 -11.45
CA ASP A 446 -8.29 -29.78 -12.53
C ASP A 446 -9.19 -29.81 -13.79
N PRO A 447 -8.89 -29.04 -14.85
CA PRO A 447 -9.72 -29.02 -16.06
C PRO A 447 -9.74 -30.38 -16.77
N THR A 448 -8.66 -31.14 -16.65
CA THR A 448 -8.54 -32.50 -17.19
C THR A 448 -9.46 -33.43 -16.41
N TRP A 449 -9.45 -33.34 -15.08
CA TRP A 449 -10.35 -34.11 -14.24
C TRP A 449 -11.81 -33.71 -14.46
N MET A 450 -12.12 -32.41 -14.50
CA MET A 450 -13.48 -31.94 -14.79
C MET A 450 -13.98 -32.39 -16.16
N LYS A 451 -13.11 -32.48 -17.17
CA LYS A 451 -13.46 -33.09 -18.47
C LYS A 451 -13.84 -34.56 -18.30
N GLN A 452 -13.12 -35.32 -17.49
CA GLN A 452 -13.46 -36.72 -17.18
C GLN A 452 -14.76 -36.82 -16.36
N ILE A 453 -14.95 -35.97 -15.36
CA ILE A 453 -16.18 -35.91 -14.55
C ILE A 453 -17.40 -35.69 -15.44
N ARG A 454 -17.34 -34.72 -16.36
CA ARG A 454 -18.44 -34.45 -17.30
C ARG A 454 -18.76 -35.68 -18.15
N GLY A 455 -17.73 -36.42 -18.60
CA GLY A 455 -17.91 -37.69 -19.31
C GLY A 455 -18.56 -38.78 -18.44
N LYS A 456 -18.06 -38.97 -17.21
CA LYS A 456 -18.61 -39.94 -16.24
C LYS A 456 -20.06 -39.62 -15.87
N ALA A 457 -20.39 -38.35 -15.68
CA ALA A 457 -21.76 -37.91 -15.34
C ALA A 457 -22.76 -38.30 -16.44
N VAL A 458 -22.38 -38.11 -17.72
CA VAL A 458 -23.19 -38.55 -18.87
C VAL A 458 -23.34 -40.07 -18.89
N ILE A 459 -22.25 -40.83 -18.71
CA ILE A 459 -22.29 -42.31 -18.70
C ILE A 459 -23.17 -42.83 -17.55
N ASN A 460 -23.08 -42.20 -16.39
CA ASN A 460 -23.79 -42.64 -15.19
C ASN A 460 -25.23 -42.10 -15.09
N GLY A 461 -25.66 -41.24 -16.02
CA GLY A 461 -27.00 -40.64 -16.01
C GLY A 461 -27.28 -39.74 -14.80
N ILE A 462 -26.25 -39.08 -14.26
CA ILE A 462 -26.34 -38.21 -13.07
C ILE A 462 -25.83 -36.80 -13.38
N THR A 463 -26.06 -35.86 -12.47
CA THR A 463 -25.53 -34.50 -12.60
C THR A 463 -24.01 -34.46 -12.42
N VAL A 464 -23.38 -33.41 -12.93
CA VAL A 464 -21.94 -33.17 -12.75
C VAL A 464 -21.59 -33.09 -11.27
N ASP A 465 -22.43 -32.43 -10.45
CA ASP A 465 -22.20 -32.28 -9.02
C ASP A 465 -22.31 -33.61 -8.26
N GLU A 466 -23.29 -34.44 -8.61
CA GLU A 466 -23.39 -35.80 -8.05
C GLU A 466 -22.18 -36.66 -8.44
N GLN A 467 -21.66 -36.49 -9.66
CA GLN A 467 -20.45 -37.20 -10.09
C GLN A 467 -19.20 -36.71 -9.34
N ILE A 468 -19.06 -35.41 -9.11
CA ILE A 468 -17.97 -34.83 -8.29
C ILE A 468 -18.04 -35.43 -6.87
N LEU A 469 -19.23 -35.49 -6.28
CA LEU A 469 -19.42 -36.07 -4.96
C LEU A 469 -19.03 -37.55 -4.92
N ARG A 470 -19.40 -38.33 -5.94
CA ARG A 470 -19.03 -39.75 -6.03
C ARG A 470 -17.52 -39.95 -6.16
N ASP A 471 -16.85 -39.20 -7.02
CA ASP A 471 -15.39 -39.28 -7.18
C ASP A 471 -14.67 -38.82 -5.89
N ALA A 472 -15.16 -37.78 -5.21
CA ALA A 472 -14.61 -37.33 -3.94
C ALA A 472 -14.75 -38.40 -2.83
N LEU A 473 -15.92 -39.04 -2.72
CA LEU A 473 -16.14 -40.16 -1.79
C LEU A 473 -15.23 -41.35 -2.11
N TRP A 474 -15.00 -41.63 -3.40
CA TRP A 474 -14.09 -42.69 -3.83
C TRP A 474 -12.66 -42.39 -3.38
N LEU A 475 -12.16 -41.16 -3.55
CA LEU A 475 -10.82 -40.78 -3.09
C LEU A 475 -10.68 -40.89 -1.57
N LEU A 476 -11.66 -40.37 -0.83
CA LEU A 476 -11.71 -40.43 0.63
C LEU A 476 -11.63 -41.88 1.15
N ASN A 477 -12.34 -42.80 0.51
CA ASN A 477 -12.37 -44.20 0.92
C ASN A 477 -11.09 -44.97 0.55
N ASN A 478 -10.37 -44.55 -0.50
CA ASN A 478 -9.16 -45.23 -0.98
C ASN A 478 -7.85 -44.65 -0.40
N GLN A 479 -7.88 -43.51 0.31
CA GLN A 479 -6.73 -43.03 1.07
C GLN A 479 -6.61 -43.62 2.49
N ASN A 480 -7.70 -44.20 3.01
CA ASN A 480 -7.74 -44.85 4.33
C ASN A 480 -7.43 -46.37 4.28
N GLN A 481 -6.93 -46.86 3.14
CA GLN A 481 -6.40 -48.23 2.94
C GLN A 481 -4.89 -48.15 2.70
#